data_AF-A0A4Q4D1E8-F1
#
_entry.id   AF-A0A4Q4D1E8-F1
#
_cell.length_a   1.000
_cell.length_b   1.000
_cell.length_c   1.000
_cell.angle_alpha   90.00
_cell.angle_beta   90.00
_cell.angle_gamma   90.00
#
_symmetry.space_group_name_H-M   'P 1'
#
loop_
_entity.id
_entity.type
_entity.pdbx_description
1 polymer ?
#
loop_
_entity_poly.entity_id
_entity_poly.type
_entity_poly.pdbx_seq_one_letter_code
_entity_poly.pdbx_strand_id
1 'polypeptide(L)'
;MSQWHEVAGLRILHVERDGATTANLMFRVGQADELIGQRGITHLLEHLVLFPLGLRDHHSNGQTGVTITNFHATGTPAEVVTFLRDVAASVRDLPGHRLASEKSILRTEAAQRSPWMFGDLSQIRYGPQGEGVASYAELGLDQLTLPQVEWWRDHFLTADNAVLTVVGPALPEGLEVDLPRGEARAIETVASLLPRGRHCFTSGAGGVLFQTVLERSTAATVLTELVSREMYQQLRLEAGYSYTAGCGYEPRDATTAVMSGYADALEEQAAAMMGRLVDLLAELRWGRFEDSAVEEIVQRRLASFDQPDFEVTRASSEAFDVLIGASALTAEQYRANLEAITPDVVRRLAAEVLDDVLVQVPAGTSLDWAGYAEIPAFSEHRVTADWIAASKDNPSALHVASTGLSWVGPQGQEITVEYAQCAACLAWPDGRRTLFGRDGFTLSVEPTLVEHGTEVVAAIDAAVPAQLVVRMAPRPPRCRA
;
A
#
# COMPACT_ATOMS: atom_id res chain seq x y z
N MET A 1 27.17 7.61 -16.01
CA MET A 1 27.59 6.41 -15.25
C MET A 1 27.03 6.53 -13.84
N SER A 2 26.76 5.41 -13.16
CA SER A 2 26.31 5.41 -11.77
C SER A 2 27.41 4.92 -10.82
N GLN A 3 27.50 5.49 -9.63
CA GLN A 3 28.51 5.15 -8.63
C GLN A 3 27.94 5.23 -7.21
N TRP A 4 28.28 4.25 -6.38
CA TRP A 4 27.99 4.27 -4.95
C TRP A 4 29.09 4.98 -4.15
N HIS A 5 28.64 5.79 -3.20
CA HIS A 5 29.45 6.48 -2.22
C HIS A 5 28.89 6.24 -0.82
N GLU A 6 29.72 6.41 0.19
CA GLU A 6 29.30 6.43 1.59
C GLU A 6 29.86 7.68 2.26
N VAL A 7 28.98 8.49 2.83
CA VAL A 7 29.34 9.74 3.52
C VAL A 7 28.61 9.76 4.85
N ALA A 8 29.36 9.87 5.96
CA ALA A 8 28.81 9.85 7.32
C ALA A 8 27.87 8.66 7.61
N GLY A 9 28.10 7.51 6.97
CA GLY A 9 27.28 6.31 7.10
C GLY A 9 25.96 6.31 6.31
N LEU A 10 25.71 7.34 5.49
CA LEU A 10 24.64 7.37 4.50
C LEU A 10 25.16 6.83 3.17
N ARG A 11 24.43 5.87 2.60
CA ARG A 11 24.71 5.32 1.26
C ARG A 11 24.14 6.24 0.19
N ILE A 12 24.96 6.61 -0.78
CA ILE A 12 24.61 7.58 -1.83
C ILE A 12 24.86 6.95 -3.20
N LEU A 13 23.82 6.89 -4.04
CA LEU A 13 23.93 6.51 -5.44
C LEU A 13 23.95 7.77 -6.31
N HIS A 14 25.11 8.09 -6.87
CA HIS A 14 25.27 9.21 -7.80
C HIS A 14 25.14 8.72 -9.25
N VAL A 15 24.36 9.42 -10.06
CA VAL A 15 24.28 9.25 -11.51
C VAL A 15 24.73 10.53 -12.20
N GLU A 16 25.83 10.42 -12.95
CA GLU A 16 26.34 11.55 -13.73
C GLU A 16 25.39 11.87 -14.90
N ARG A 17 24.86 13.10 -14.92
CA ARG A 17 24.01 13.64 -15.99
C ARG A 17 24.11 15.16 -16.06
N ASP A 18 24.23 15.70 -17.26
CA ASP A 18 24.20 17.14 -17.49
C ASP A 18 22.84 17.75 -17.09
N GLY A 19 22.88 18.98 -16.56
CA GLY A 19 21.68 19.76 -16.23
C GLY A 19 21.52 20.01 -14.72
N ALA A 20 20.27 20.18 -14.29
CA ALA A 20 19.94 20.40 -12.89
C ALA A 20 20.28 19.17 -12.04
N THR A 21 20.64 19.41 -10.78
CA THR A 21 20.86 18.34 -9.80
C THR A 21 19.53 17.97 -9.17
N THR A 22 19.18 16.68 -9.19
CA THR A 22 18.05 16.11 -8.48
C THR A 22 18.56 15.21 -7.37
N ALA A 23 18.06 15.35 -6.16
CA ALA A 23 18.32 14.42 -5.07
C ALA A 23 17.02 13.86 -4.50
N ASN A 24 17.06 12.60 -4.08
CA ASN A 24 15.95 11.93 -3.42
C ASN A 24 16.48 11.11 -2.23
N LEU A 25 16.20 11.60 -1.02
CA LEU A 25 16.52 10.92 0.24
C LEU A 25 15.36 10.01 0.60
N MET A 26 15.58 8.70 0.55
CA MET A 26 14.58 7.68 0.85
C MET A 26 14.88 7.02 2.19
N PHE A 27 13.88 6.97 3.05
CA PHE A 27 13.87 6.17 4.26
C PHE A 27 13.04 4.91 4.03
N ARG A 28 13.53 3.78 4.52
CA ARG A 28 12.75 2.57 4.61
C ARG A 28 11.75 2.81 5.75
N VAL A 29 10.60 3.39 5.45
CA VAL A 29 9.42 3.45 6.32
C VAL A 29 8.25 3.94 5.52
N GLY A 30 7.12 3.27 5.63
CA GLY A 30 5.90 3.71 4.98
C GLY A 30 4.68 3.33 5.80
N GLN A 31 3.55 3.53 5.15
CA GLN A 31 2.23 3.25 5.72
C GLN A 31 2.07 1.80 6.20
N ALA A 32 2.71 0.85 5.54
CA ALA A 32 2.63 -0.58 5.85
C ALA A 32 3.25 -0.96 7.20
N ASP A 33 4.12 -0.11 7.76
CA ASP A 33 4.77 -0.35 9.05
C ASP A 33 3.92 0.08 10.23
N GLU A 34 2.90 0.90 9.97
CA GLU A 34 2.10 1.51 11.01
C GLU A 34 1.14 0.50 11.62
N LEU A 35 0.89 0.65 12.93
CA LEU A 35 -0.27 0.01 13.55
C LEU A 35 -1.52 0.82 13.23
N ILE A 36 -2.68 0.17 13.06
CA ILE A 36 -3.97 0.86 12.85
C ILE A 36 -4.21 1.95 13.91
N GLY A 37 -3.87 1.67 15.18
CA GLY A 37 -4.03 2.63 16.27
C GLY A 37 -3.12 3.86 16.22
N GLN A 38 -2.09 3.82 15.36
CA GLN A 38 -1.13 4.88 15.13
C GLN A 38 -1.17 5.38 13.68
N ARG A 39 -2.19 4.98 12.91
CA ARG A 39 -2.28 5.31 11.49
C ARG A 39 -2.18 6.81 11.24
N GLY A 40 -1.28 7.19 10.33
CA GLY A 40 -0.92 8.57 10.00
C GLY A 40 0.36 9.07 10.68
N ILE A 41 1.05 8.26 11.50
CA ILE A 41 2.26 8.69 12.20
C ILE A 41 3.42 9.03 11.25
N THR A 42 3.61 8.27 10.17
CA THR A 42 4.68 8.51 9.18
C THR A 42 4.38 9.76 8.36
N HIS A 43 3.12 9.93 7.97
CA HIS A 43 2.66 11.12 7.23
C HIS A 43 2.74 12.40 8.10
N LEU A 44 2.38 12.30 9.39
CA LEU A 44 2.58 13.39 10.35
C LEU A 44 4.05 13.74 10.56
N LEU A 45 4.92 12.73 10.58
CA LEU A 45 6.36 12.93 10.69
C LEU A 45 6.91 13.66 9.45
N GLU A 46 6.47 13.29 8.24
CA GLU A 46 6.81 13.99 7.00
C GLU A 46 6.45 15.49 7.07
N HIS A 47 5.22 15.82 7.49
CA HIS A 47 4.77 17.20 7.67
C HIS A 47 5.64 17.98 8.66
N LEU A 48 5.95 17.37 9.80
CA LEU A 48 6.82 18.00 10.80
C LEU A 48 8.22 18.24 10.26
N VAL A 49 8.77 17.29 9.48
CA VAL A 49 10.10 17.44 8.86
C VAL A 49 10.11 18.57 7.84
N LEU A 50 9.07 18.68 7.00
CA LEU A 50 8.99 19.70 5.94
C LEU A 50 8.59 21.09 6.43
N PHE A 51 7.90 21.20 7.57
CA PHE A 51 7.37 22.48 8.05
C PHE A 51 8.42 23.62 8.10
N PRO A 52 9.62 23.44 8.68
CA PRO A 52 10.60 24.53 8.80
C PRO A 52 11.15 25.01 7.45
N LEU A 53 11.07 24.15 6.41
CA LEU A 53 11.59 24.43 5.08
C LEU A 53 10.66 25.36 4.29
N GLY A 54 9.42 25.56 4.76
CA GLY A 54 8.51 26.57 4.25
C GLY A 54 8.24 26.45 2.75
N LEU A 55 8.09 25.20 2.24
CA LEU A 55 7.93 24.85 0.83
C LEU A 55 7.06 25.87 0.07
N ARG A 56 7.72 26.75 -0.70
CA ARG A 56 7.09 27.79 -1.52
C ARG A 56 7.26 27.57 -3.02
N ASP A 57 8.01 26.55 -3.45
CA ASP A 57 8.27 26.25 -4.85
C ASP A 57 8.06 24.76 -5.19
N HIS A 58 7.58 24.49 -6.40
CA HIS A 58 7.23 23.17 -6.95
C HIS A 58 8.43 22.23 -7.17
N HIS A 59 9.62 22.60 -6.67
CA HIS A 59 10.90 21.95 -6.96
C HIS A 59 11.43 21.10 -5.79
N SER A 60 10.73 21.10 -4.64
CA SER A 60 11.03 20.27 -3.48
C SER A 60 9.73 19.76 -2.86
N ASN A 61 9.68 18.49 -2.49
CA ASN A 61 8.51 17.88 -1.85
C ASN A 61 8.91 16.65 -1.03
N GLY A 62 8.04 16.23 -0.11
CA GLY A 62 8.10 14.92 0.52
C GLY A 62 6.93 14.06 0.08
N GLN A 63 7.07 12.76 0.26
CA GLN A 63 5.98 11.83 0.03
C GLN A 63 6.12 10.60 0.91
N THR A 64 5.03 10.29 1.63
CA THR A 64 4.86 9.02 2.33
C THR A 64 4.19 7.99 1.41
N GLY A 65 4.94 6.94 1.03
CA GLY A 65 4.45 5.80 0.27
C GLY A 65 4.06 4.62 1.18
N VAL A 66 3.74 3.47 0.55
CA VAL A 66 3.35 2.26 1.28
C VAL A 66 4.51 1.68 2.10
N THR A 67 5.71 1.63 1.52
CA THR A 67 6.89 0.98 2.13
C THR A 67 8.07 1.93 2.39
N ILE A 68 8.05 3.11 1.77
CA ILE A 68 9.11 4.12 1.87
C ILE A 68 8.52 5.52 2.04
N THR A 69 9.33 6.41 2.62
CA THR A 69 9.04 7.84 2.76
C THR A 69 10.24 8.57 2.21
N ASN A 70 10.01 9.55 1.34
CA ASN A 70 11.09 10.23 0.65
C ASN A 70 10.98 11.75 0.72
N PHE A 71 12.12 12.40 0.57
CA PHE A 71 12.27 13.85 0.46
C PHE A 71 13.12 14.14 -0.77
N HIS A 72 12.57 14.89 -1.72
CA HIS A 72 13.25 15.15 -2.98
C HIS A 72 13.33 16.64 -3.28
N ALA A 73 14.40 17.03 -3.98
CA ALA A 73 14.61 18.37 -4.49
C ALA A 73 15.30 18.34 -5.85
N THR A 74 14.98 19.31 -6.71
CA THR A 74 15.66 19.54 -7.99
C THR A 74 16.06 21.00 -8.11
N GLY A 75 17.32 21.28 -8.45
CA GLY A 75 17.80 22.65 -8.59
C GLY A 75 19.31 22.71 -8.87
N THR A 76 19.93 23.80 -8.44
CA THR A 76 21.39 23.91 -8.38
C THR A 76 21.96 22.98 -7.30
N PRO A 77 23.24 22.55 -7.42
CA PRO A 77 23.89 21.74 -6.37
C PRO A 77 23.80 22.35 -4.96
N ALA A 78 23.90 23.68 -4.85
CA ALA A 78 23.83 24.38 -3.57
C ALA A 78 22.42 24.37 -2.96
N GLU A 79 21.38 24.51 -3.78
CA GLU A 79 19.98 24.40 -3.32
C GLU A 79 19.67 22.98 -2.83
N VAL A 80 20.14 21.95 -3.55
CA VAL A 80 19.99 20.54 -3.15
C VAL A 80 20.70 20.25 -1.82
N VAL A 81 21.94 20.70 -1.64
CA VAL A 81 22.68 20.52 -0.38
C VAL A 81 21.99 21.25 0.77
N THR A 82 21.45 22.46 0.53
CA THR A 82 20.71 23.21 1.54
C THR A 82 19.44 22.48 1.95
N PHE A 83 18.64 22.01 0.99
CA PHE A 83 17.43 21.23 1.25
C PHE A 83 17.73 19.98 2.08
N LEU A 84 18.73 19.18 1.69
CA LEU A 84 19.08 17.95 2.41
C LEU A 84 19.59 18.25 3.83
N ARG A 85 20.36 19.32 4.01
CA ARG A 85 20.80 19.78 5.35
C ARG A 85 19.62 20.18 6.22
N ASP A 86 18.66 20.91 5.66
CA ASP A 86 17.48 21.40 6.39
C ASP A 86 16.55 20.25 6.76
N VAL A 87 16.30 19.29 5.85
CA VAL A 87 15.61 18.04 6.16
C VAL A 87 16.29 17.34 7.34
N ALA A 88 17.60 17.15 7.26
CA ALA A 88 18.35 16.40 8.26
C ALA A 88 18.39 17.11 9.63
N ALA A 89 18.45 18.45 9.64
CA ALA A 89 18.30 19.26 10.85
C ALA A 89 16.90 19.12 11.47
N SER A 90 15.86 19.14 10.63
CA SER A 90 14.48 18.97 11.06
C SER A 90 14.20 17.56 11.59
N VAL A 91 14.82 16.53 10.99
CA VAL A 91 14.81 15.17 11.56
C VAL A 91 15.39 15.18 12.98
N ARG A 92 16.57 15.75 13.20
CA ARG A 92 17.18 15.79 14.54
C ARG A 92 16.35 16.55 15.58
N ASP A 93 15.72 17.65 15.19
CA ASP A 93 14.96 18.53 16.08
C ASP A 93 13.58 18.82 15.48
N LEU A 94 12.63 17.91 15.74
CA LEU A 94 11.28 18.02 15.20
C LEU A 94 10.58 19.26 15.80
N PRO A 95 9.84 20.04 15.00
CA PRO A 95 9.11 21.21 15.48
C PRO A 95 7.87 20.79 16.29
N GLY A 96 8.04 20.24 17.49
CA GLY A 96 6.96 19.67 18.30
C GLY A 96 5.83 20.65 18.63
N HIS A 97 6.11 21.96 18.64
CA HIS A 97 5.12 23.02 18.79
C HIS A 97 4.08 23.06 17.66
N ARG A 98 4.37 22.46 16.50
CA ARG A 98 3.47 22.36 15.33
C ARG A 98 2.58 21.12 15.34
N LEU A 99 2.85 20.14 16.21
CA LEU A 99 2.16 18.85 16.22
C LEU A 99 0.64 18.98 16.12
N ALA A 100 0.03 19.85 16.93
CA ALA A 100 -1.41 20.04 16.93
C ALA A 100 -1.93 20.66 15.61
N SER A 101 -1.19 21.61 15.03
CA SER A 101 -1.55 22.26 13.77
C SER A 101 -1.42 21.31 12.58
N GLU A 102 -0.34 20.53 12.49
CA GLU A 102 -0.13 19.58 11.39
C GLU A 102 -1.20 18.48 11.39
N LYS A 103 -1.58 17.96 12.57
CA LYS A 103 -2.73 17.04 12.68
C LYS A 103 -4.03 17.64 12.11
N SER A 104 -4.29 18.93 12.34
CA SER A 104 -5.46 19.59 11.77
C SER A 104 -5.39 19.77 10.26
N ILE A 105 -4.20 20.02 9.71
CA ILE A 105 -3.96 20.10 8.27
C ILE A 105 -4.20 18.72 7.64
N LEU A 106 -3.63 17.67 8.19
CA LEU A 106 -3.79 16.30 7.71
C LEU A 106 -5.24 15.82 7.67
N ARG A 107 -6.06 16.17 8.68
CA ARG A 107 -7.50 15.87 8.65
C ARG A 107 -8.21 16.58 7.49
N THR A 108 -7.78 17.81 7.18
CA THR A 108 -8.34 18.59 6.07
C THR A 108 -7.99 17.94 4.73
N GLU A 109 -6.75 17.48 4.58
CA GLU A 109 -6.30 16.74 3.41
C GLU A 109 -7.03 15.41 3.26
N ALA A 110 -7.16 14.64 4.35
CA ALA A 110 -7.87 13.37 4.36
C ALA A 110 -9.33 13.52 3.94
N ALA A 111 -9.99 14.64 4.29
CA ALA A 111 -11.36 14.92 3.86
C ALA A 111 -11.50 15.24 2.36
N GLN A 112 -10.40 15.64 1.70
CA GLN A 112 -10.35 15.94 0.27
C GLN A 112 -9.76 14.80 -0.57
N ARG A 113 -9.15 13.82 0.09
CA ARG A 113 -8.43 12.72 -0.56
C ARG A 113 -9.42 11.71 -1.14
N SER A 114 -9.27 11.43 -2.43
CA SER A 114 -9.94 10.28 -3.05
C SER A 114 -9.38 8.98 -2.49
N PRO A 115 -10.21 7.93 -2.32
CA PRO A 115 -9.72 6.61 -1.95
C PRO A 115 -8.58 6.15 -2.87
N TRP A 116 -7.56 5.52 -2.31
CA TRP A 116 -6.48 4.94 -3.09
C TRP A 116 -7.04 3.82 -3.98
N MET A 117 -6.75 3.87 -5.28
CA MET A 117 -7.43 3.07 -6.31
C MET A 117 -7.39 1.56 -6.02
N PHE A 118 -6.26 1.04 -5.52
CA PHE A 118 -6.08 -0.38 -5.23
C PHE A 118 -6.22 -0.72 -3.73
N GLY A 119 -6.80 0.20 -2.94
CA GLY A 119 -6.91 0.06 -1.49
C GLY A 119 -7.73 -1.13 -1.06
N ASP A 120 -8.90 -1.32 -1.66
CA ASP A 120 -9.77 -2.44 -1.33
C ASP A 120 -9.07 -3.79 -1.58
N LEU A 121 -8.30 -3.90 -2.68
CA LEU A 121 -7.55 -5.11 -3.02
C LEU A 121 -6.48 -5.46 -1.97
N SER A 122 -5.71 -4.46 -1.54
CA SER A 122 -4.68 -4.65 -0.50
C SER A 122 -5.31 -4.92 0.88
N GLN A 123 -6.43 -4.27 1.19
CA GLN A 123 -7.18 -4.48 2.42
C GLN A 123 -7.74 -5.89 2.50
N ILE A 124 -8.32 -6.40 1.41
CA ILE A 124 -8.86 -7.76 1.35
C ILE A 124 -7.75 -8.79 1.48
N ARG A 125 -6.61 -8.56 0.81
CA ARG A 125 -5.52 -9.54 0.81
C ARG A 125 -4.74 -9.57 2.12
N TYR A 126 -4.62 -8.45 2.85
CA TYR A 126 -3.74 -8.37 4.03
C TYR A 126 -4.42 -7.87 5.32
N GLY A 127 -5.67 -7.45 5.24
CA GLY A 127 -6.41 -6.95 6.39
C GLY A 127 -5.73 -5.72 7.00
N PRO A 128 -5.79 -5.52 8.32
CA PRO A 128 -5.16 -4.39 9.02
C PRO A 128 -3.67 -4.60 9.27
N GLN A 129 -2.95 -5.23 8.34
CA GLN A 129 -1.53 -5.58 8.48
C GLN A 129 -0.76 -5.29 7.18
N GLY A 130 0.52 -4.94 7.29
CA GLY A 130 1.39 -4.68 6.15
C GLY A 130 0.77 -3.69 5.16
N GLU A 131 0.84 -3.97 3.87
CA GLU A 131 0.26 -3.10 2.83
C GLU A 131 -1.25 -2.86 2.97
N GLY A 132 -1.99 -3.77 3.61
CA GLY A 132 -3.43 -3.57 3.86
C GLY A 132 -3.71 -2.40 4.79
N VAL A 133 -2.75 -2.03 5.65
CA VAL A 133 -2.82 -0.83 6.51
C VAL A 133 -2.98 0.44 5.66
N ALA A 134 -2.38 0.49 4.46
CA ALA A 134 -2.46 1.61 3.52
C ALA A 134 -3.92 2.07 3.26
N SER A 135 -4.85 1.13 3.27
CA SER A 135 -6.26 1.33 2.93
C SER A 135 -7.12 1.87 4.08
N TYR A 136 -6.60 1.86 5.31
CA TYR A 136 -7.31 2.38 6.47
C TYR A 136 -7.09 3.88 6.61
N ALA A 137 -8.15 4.59 7.01
CA ALA A 137 -8.05 6.01 7.34
C ALA A 137 -7.04 6.27 8.47
N GLU A 138 -6.48 7.47 8.49
CA GLU A 138 -5.49 7.95 9.48
C GLU A 138 -6.14 8.23 10.86
N LEU A 139 -6.87 7.24 11.40
CA LEU A 139 -7.68 7.36 12.61
C LEU A 139 -6.84 7.50 13.89
N GLY A 140 -5.55 7.16 13.83
CA GLY A 140 -4.62 7.29 14.95
C GLY A 140 -4.15 8.73 15.19
N LEU A 141 -4.28 9.63 14.23
CA LEU A 141 -3.67 10.98 14.28
C LEU A 141 -4.01 11.77 15.55
N ASP A 142 -5.26 11.72 16.01
CA ASP A 142 -5.74 12.57 17.10
C ASP A 142 -5.02 12.28 18.42
N GLN A 143 -4.70 11.01 18.66
CA GLN A 143 -4.11 10.55 19.90
C GLN A 143 -2.58 10.51 19.91
N LEU A 144 -1.93 10.66 18.74
CA LEU A 144 -0.46 10.65 18.66
C LEU A 144 0.18 11.73 19.54
N THR A 145 1.11 11.35 20.39
CA THR A 145 1.86 12.29 21.23
C THR A 145 3.21 12.60 20.61
N LEU A 146 3.81 13.74 20.96
CA LEU A 146 5.16 14.08 20.49
C LEU A 146 6.18 12.97 20.81
N PRO A 147 6.22 12.39 22.03
CA PRO A 147 7.14 11.28 22.31
C PRO A 147 6.94 10.04 21.43
N GLN A 148 5.71 9.75 20.97
CA GLN A 148 5.46 8.65 20.04
C GLN A 148 6.01 8.96 18.65
N VAL A 149 5.83 10.19 18.17
CA VAL A 149 6.36 10.65 16.88
C VAL A 149 7.90 10.69 16.91
N GLU A 150 8.48 11.18 18.01
CA GLU A 150 9.93 11.18 18.25
C GLU A 150 10.49 9.76 18.29
N TRP A 151 9.83 8.83 18.98
CA TRP A 151 10.20 7.43 18.98
C TRP A 151 10.15 6.84 17.56
N TRP A 152 9.11 7.13 16.79
CA TRP A 152 8.96 6.67 15.40
C TRP A 152 10.10 7.19 14.52
N ARG A 153 10.41 8.48 14.62
CA ARG A 153 11.56 9.11 13.96
C ARG A 153 12.86 8.40 14.34
N ASP A 154 13.14 8.22 15.62
CA ASP A 154 14.40 7.61 16.09
C ASP A 154 14.57 6.16 15.59
N HIS A 155 13.46 5.47 15.33
CA HIS A 155 13.49 4.09 14.82
C HIS A 155 13.65 3.99 13.30
N PHE A 156 13.21 5.00 12.55
CA PHE A 156 13.07 4.91 11.09
C PHE A 156 13.81 5.98 10.29
N LEU A 157 13.90 7.23 10.76
CA LEU A 157 14.58 8.32 10.03
C LEU A 157 16.06 8.37 10.42
N THR A 158 16.79 7.30 10.13
CA THR A 158 18.20 7.12 10.48
C THR A 158 19.06 6.91 9.24
N ALA A 159 20.36 7.22 9.31
CA ALA A 159 21.30 7.04 8.20
C ALA A 159 21.37 5.57 7.73
N ASP A 160 21.34 4.63 8.69
CA ASP A 160 21.37 3.18 8.45
C ASP A 160 20.11 2.66 7.74
N ASN A 161 19.01 3.39 7.89
CA ASN A 161 17.71 3.07 7.31
C ASN A 161 17.37 3.97 6.10
N ALA A 162 18.37 4.60 5.51
CA ALA A 162 18.24 5.52 4.41
C ALA A 162 19.17 5.20 3.23
N VAL A 163 18.78 5.69 2.06
CA VAL A 163 19.59 5.76 0.84
C VAL A 163 19.29 7.10 0.16
N LEU A 164 20.33 7.77 -0.34
CA LEU A 164 20.21 8.99 -1.13
C LEU A 164 20.53 8.69 -2.59
N THR A 165 19.66 9.08 -3.53
CA THR A 165 20.06 9.19 -4.94
C THR A 165 20.39 10.64 -5.27
N VAL A 166 21.41 10.83 -6.10
CA VAL A 166 21.78 12.14 -6.65
C VAL A 166 21.96 11.97 -8.15
N VAL A 167 21.22 12.73 -8.96
CA VAL A 167 21.35 12.77 -10.42
C VAL A 167 21.83 14.17 -10.78
N GLY A 168 23.00 14.28 -11.39
CA GLY A 168 23.58 15.59 -11.73
C GLY A 168 25.03 15.47 -12.23
N PRO A 169 25.64 16.57 -12.69
CA PRO A 169 26.94 16.53 -13.38
C PRO A 169 28.10 16.09 -12.48
N ALA A 170 27.97 16.29 -11.17
CA ALA A 170 28.90 15.80 -10.16
C ALA A 170 28.15 15.62 -8.83
N LEU A 171 28.74 14.84 -7.92
CA LEU A 171 28.31 14.83 -6.53
C LEU A 171 28.55 16.23 -5.93
N PRO A 172 27.52 16.90 -5.35
CA PRO A 172 27.67 18.25 -4.82
C PRO A 172 28.78 18.36 -3.77
N GLU A 173 29.64 19.38 -3.90
CA GLU A 173 30.65 19.68 -2.87
C GLU A 173 29.99 20.03 -1.53
N GLY A 174 30.54 19.52 -0.43
CA GLY A 174 30.01 19.74 0.91
C GLY A 174 28.68 19.03 1.19
N LEU A 175 28.33 18.01 0.40
CA LEU A 175 27.19 17.13 0.67
C LEU A 175 27.45 16.33 1.95
N GLU A 176 26.90 16.82 3.06
CA GLU A 176 26.85 16.14 4.34
C GLU A 176 25.40 16.15 4.82
N VAL A 177 24.82 14.96 4.91
CA VAL A 177 23.48 14.75 5.46
C VAL A 177 23.66 14.09 6.81
N ASP A 178 23.92 14.91 7.82
CA ASP A 178 24.02 14.46 9.20
C ASP A 178 22.66 13.83 9.57
N LEU A 179 22.57 12.53 9.81
CA LEU A 179 21.33 11.87 10.24
C LEU A 179 21.65 11.05 11.48
N PRO A 180 20.69 10.87 12.40
CA PRO A 180 20.92 10.00 13.55
C PRO A 180 21.27 8.58 13.06
N ARG A 181 22.11 7.91 13.84
CA ARG A 181 22.47 6.50 13.61
C ARG A 181 21.39 5.58 14.17
N GLY A 182 21.21 4.43 13.56
CA GLY A 182 20.19 3.46 13.96
C GLY A 182 20.43 2.09 13.37
N GLU A 183 19.37 1.47 12.88
CA GLU A 183 19.40 0.13 12.30
C GLU A 183 18.64 0.14 10.97
N ALA A 184 19.15 -0.60 9.99
CA ALA A 184 18.39 -0.89 8.78
C ALA A 184 17.14 -1.71 9.12
N ARG A 185 16.01 -1.38 8.48
CA ARG A 185 14.73 -2.05 8.68
C ARG A 185 14.33 -2.81 7.42
N ALA A 186 13.98 -4.08 7.59
CA ALA A 186 13.36 -4.85 6.51
C ALA A 186 11.88 -4.47 6.37
N ILE A 187 11.31 -4.72 5.19
CA ILE A 187 9.86 -4.70 5.02
C ILE A 187 9.30 -5.98 5.68
N GLU A 188 8.32 -5.84 6.56
CA GLU A 188 7.66 -6.99 7.18
C GLU A 188 6.81 -7.75 6.15
N THR A 189 7.11 -9.04 5.96
CA THR A 189 6.31 -9.89 5.07
C THR A 189 5.07 -10.39 5.79
N VAL A 190 3.91 -9.88 5.37
CA VAL A 190 2.60 -10.35 5.84
C VAL A 190 2.02 -11.36 4.85
N ALA A 191 1.53 -12.49 5.38
CA ALA A 191 0.87 -13.51 4.58
C ALA A 191 -0.49 -13.03 4.04
N SER A 192 -0.85 -13.50 2.85
CA SER A 192 -2.19 -13.27 2.30
C SER A 192 -3.25 -13.95 3.17
N LEU A 193 -4.32 -13.23 3.48
CA LEU A 193 -5.53 -13.74 4.12
C LEU A 193 -6.37 -14.60 3.17
N LEU A 194 -6.23 -14.36 1.87
CA LEU A 194 -6.85 -15.19 0.84
C LEU A 194 -5.96 -16.41 0.56
N PRO A 195 -6.54 -17.62 0.45
CA PRO A 195 -5.80 -18.77 -0.05
C PRO A 195 -5.39 -18.54 -1.50
N ARG A 196 -4.32 -19.18 -1.95
CA ARG A 196 -3.89 -19.09 -3.35
C ARG A 196 -5.04 -19.51 -4.27
N GLY A 197 -5.33 -18.68 -5.27
CA GLY A 197 -6.37 -18.96 -6.26
C GLY A 197 -6.98 -17.70 -6.84
N ARG A 198 -8.01 -17.90 -7.66
CA ARG A 198 -8.73 -16.80 -8.31
C ARG A 198 -9.92 -16.39 -7.44
N HIS A 199 -9.92 -15.14 -7.01
CA HIS A 199 -10.93 -14.58 -6.10
C HIS A 199 -11.55 -13.32 -6.67
N CYS A 200 -12.80 -13.05 -6.33
CA CYS A 200 -13.45 -11.79 -6.67
C CYS A 200 -14.25 -11.21 -5.51
N PHE A 201 -14.48 -9.90 -5.58
CA PHE A 201 -15.38 -9.18 -4.69
C PHE A 201 -16.03 -8.03 -5.45
N THR A 202 -17.15 -7.55 -4.93
CA THR A 202 -17.89 -6.44 -5.53
C THR A 202 -17.58 -5.12 -4.84
N SER A 203 -17.25 -4.07 -5.59
CA SER A 203 -17.09 -2.70 -5.06
C SER A 203 -17.20 -1.65 -6.18
N GLY A 204 -17.80 -0.50 -5.86
CA GLY A 204 -17.92 0.65 -6.78
C GLY A 204 -18.85 0.45 -7.98
N ALA A 205 -18.86 1.44 -8.88
CA ALA A 205 -19.85 1.56 -9.96
C ALA A 205 -19.29 1.75 -11.39
N GLY A 206 -17.98 1.59 -11.65
CA GLY A 206 -17.48 1.95 -13.00
C GLY A 206 -16.10 1.45 -13.44
N GLY A 207 -15.44 0.56 -12.70
CA GLY A 207 -14.14 0.05 -13.12
C GLY A 207 -13.87 -1.35 -12.60
N VAL A 208 -12.99 -2.07 -13.29
CA VAL A 208 -12.49 -3.37 -12.86
C VAL A 208 -11.03 -3.18 -12.50
N LEU A 209 -10.69 -3.64 -11.30
CA LEU A 209 -9.33 -3.67 -10.80
C LEU A 209 -8.94 -5.12 -10.61
N PHE A 210 -7.68 -5.45 -10.83
CA PHE A 210 -7.15 -6.73 -10.40
C PHE A 210 -5.75 -6.59 -9.83
N GLN A 211 -5.40 -7.56 -8.99
CA GLN A 211 -4.09 -7.64 -8.37
C GLN A 211 -3.64 -9.09 -8.23
N THR A 212 -2.37 -9.33 -8.54
CA THR A 212 -1.68 -10.60 -8.31
C THR A 212 -0.30 -10.37 -7.72
N VAL A 213 0.17 -11.31 -6.91
CA VAL A 213 1.48 -11.30 -6.27
C VAL A 213 2.36 -12.29 -7.01
N LEU A 214 3.56 -11.86 -7.38
CA LEU A 214 4.50 -12.65 -8.18
C LEU A 214 5.92 -12.49 -7.67
N GLU A 215 6.76 -13.49 -7.96
CA GLU A 215 8.19 -13.39 -7.67
C GLU A 215 8.84 -12.28 -8.51
N ARG A 216 9.76 -11.55 -7.89
CA ARG A 216 10.53 -10.50 -8.55
C ARG A 216 11.46 -11.11 -9.59
N SER A 217 11.30 -10.70 -10.84
CA SER A 217 12.21 -11.10 -11.91
C SER A 217 12.12 -10.15 -13.11
N THR A 218 13.15 -10.15 -13.96
CA THR A 218 13.09 -9.47 -15.26
C THR A 218 11.91 -9.98 -16.10
N ALA A 219 11.65 -11.30 -16.08
CA ALA A 219 10.55 -11.92 -16.80
C ALA A 219 9.17 -11.43 -16.30
N ALA A 220 9.00 -11.21 -14.99
CA ALA A 220 7.79 -10.64 -14.41
C ALA A 220 7.48 -9.24 -14.94
N THR A 221 8.51 -8.41 -15.14
CA THR A 221 8.33 -7.07 -15.73
C THR A 221 7.93 -7.13 -17.20
N VAL A 222 8.43 -8.12 -17.96
CA VAL A 222 8.03 -8.37 -19.35
C VAL A 222 6.60 -8.90 -19.44
N LEU A 223 6.21 -9.82 -18.55
CA LEU A 223 4.84 -10.31 -18.46
C LEU A 223 3.87 -9.16 -18.15
N THR A 224 4.19 -8.32 -17.17
CA THR A 224 3.32 -7.19 -16.79
C THR A 224 3.10 -6.22 -17.96
N GLU A 225 4.16 -5.96 -18.72
CA GLU A 225 4.09 -5.12 -19.90
C GLU A 225 3.29 -5.77 -21.04
N LEU A 226 3.40 -7.09 -21.22
CA LEU A 226 2.57 -7.85 -22.15
C LEU A 226 1.09 -7.74 -21.75
N VAL A 227 0.75 -7.96 -20.47
CA VAL A 227 -0.64 -7.83 -19.99
C VAL A 227 -1.15 -6.41 -20.22
N SER A 228 -0.35 -5.39 -19.91
CA SER A 228 -0.73 -3.99 -20.15
C SER A 228 -0.95 -3.69 -21.63
N ARG A 229 -0.11 -4.22 -22.53
CA ARG A 229 -0.26 -4.09 -23.99
C ARG A 229 -1.57 -4.71 -24.47
N GLU A 230 -1.84 -5.95 -24.05
CA GLU A 230 -3.07 -6.65 -24.47
C GLU A 230 -4.33 -6.00 -23.91
N MET A 231 -4.30 -5.48 -22.67
CA MET A 231 -5.40 -4.69 -22.13
C MET A 231 -5.66 -3.43 -22.97
N TYR A 232 -4.60 -2.68 -23.30
CA TYR A 232 -4.73 -1.48 -24.13
C TYR A 232 -5.28 -1.81 -25.53
N GLN A 233 -4.79 -2.88 -26.16
CA GLN A 233 -5.27 -3.28 -27.48
C GLN A 233 -6.75 -3.71 -27.45
N GLN A 234 -7.11 -4.63 -26.57
CA GLN A 234 -8.43 -5.26 -26.61
C GLN A 234 -9.52 -4.41 -25.95
N LEU A 235 -9.22 -3.72 -24.84
CA LEU A 235 -10.23 -2.96 -24.08
C LEU A 235 -10.42 -1.54 -24.62
N ARG A 236 -9.35 -0.92 -25.14
CA ARG A 236 -9.39 0.46 -25.61
C ARG A 236 -9.45 0.58 -27.13
N LEU A 237 -8.55 -0.07 -27.86
CA LEU A 237 -8.49 0.12 -29.32
C LEU A 237 -9.59 -0.65 -30.07
N GLU A 238 -9.76 -1.93 -29.77
CA GLU A 238 -10.68 -2.81 -30.50
C GLU A 238 -12.12 -2.66 -30.04
N ALA A 239 -12.35 -2.71 -28.72
CA ALA A 239 -13.69 -2.70 -28.16
C ALA A 239 -14.22 -1.31 -27.77
N GLY A 240 -13.33 -0.33 -27.55
CA GLY A 240 -13.70 1.02 -27.15
C GLY A 240 -14.44 1.12 -25.80
N TYR A 241 -14.27 0.13 -24.92
CA TYR A 241 -14.93 0.08 -23.62
C TYR A 241 -14.25 0.95 -22.56
N SER A 242 -12.93 1.14 -22.69
CA SER A 242 -12.11 1.80 -21.69
C SER A 242 -11.25 2.90 -22.32
N TYR A 243 -11.14 4.03 -21.62
CA TYR A 243 -10.18 5.08 -21.95
C TYR A 243 -8.83 4.84 -21.25
N THR A 244 -8.85 4.32 -20.03
CA THR A 244 -7.68 4.03 -19.21
C THR A 244 -7.63 2.53 -18.91
N ALA A 245 -6.84 1.79 -19.70
CA ALA A 245 -6.60 0.37 -19.50
C ALA A 245 -5.08 0.09 -19.46
N GLY A 246 -4.61 -0.55 -18.39
CA GLY A 246 -3.20 -0.91 -18.26
C GLY A 246 -2.86 -1.61 -16.95
N CYS A 247 -1.60 -2.03 -16.85
CA CYS A 247 -1.03 -2.65 -15.66
C CYS A 247 0.29 -2.03 -15.24
N GLY A 248 0.54 -2.03 -13.93
CA GLY A 248 1.81 -1.66 -13.32
C GLY A 248 2.48 -2.84 -12.63
N TYR A 249 3.81 -2.76 -12.51
CA TYR A 249 4.64 -3.66 -11.71
C TYR A 249 5.24 -2.85 -10.56
N GLU A 250 4.99 -3.27 -9.33
CA GLU A 250 5.47 -2.58 -8.14
C GLU A 250 6.19 -3.58 -7.22
N PRO A 251 7.49 -3.39 -6.94
CA PRO A 251 8.17 -4.18 -5.92
C PRO A 251 7.50 -4.00 -4.56
N ARG A 252 7.17 -5.12 -3.92
CA ARG A 252 6.55 -5.16 -2.59
C ARG A 252 7.60 -5.37 -1.51
N ASP A 253 8.47 -6.35 -1.71
CA ASP A 253 9.56 -6.68 -0.79
C ASP A 253 10.81 -7.13 -1.56
N ALA A 254 11.77 -7.76 -0.87
CA ALA A 254 13.03 -8.19 -1.46
C ALA A 254 12.88 -9.31 -2.52
N THR A 255 11.77 -10.05 -2.47
CA THR A 255 11.54 -11.27 -3.27
C THR A 255 10.23 -11.24 -4.07
N THR A 256 9.25 -10.45 -3.66
CA THR A 256 7.93 -10.39 -4.30
C THR A 256 7.60 -8.99 -4.82
N ALA A 257 6.77 -8.97 -5.86
CA ALA A 257 6.20 -7.79 -6.45
C ALA A 257 4.70 -7.99 -6.64
N VAL A 258 4.03 -6.90 -6.97
CA VAL A 258 2.61 -6.85 -7.28
C VAL A 258 2.44 -6.42 -8.73
N MET A 259 1.61 -7.14 -9.47
CA MET A 259 1.05 -6.69 -10.74
C MET A 259 -0.39 -6.24 -10.50
N SER A 260 -0.63 -4.95 -10.71
CA SER A 260 -1.94 -4.32 -10.51
C SER A 260 -2.44 -3.76 -11.83
N GLY A 261 -3.68 -4.09 -12.19
CA GLY A 261 -4.31 -3.66 -13.43
C GLY A 261 -5.62 -2.91 -13.20
N TYR A 262 -5.88 -1.91 -14.04
CA TYR A 262 -7.11 -1.13 -14.01
C TYR A 262 -7.67 -0.97 -15.42
N ALA A 263 -8.99 -1.05 -15.53
CA ALA A 263 -9.76 -0.65 -16.69
C ALA A 263 -11.00 0.13 -16.24
N ASP A 264 -11.13 1.37 -16.73
CA ASP A 264 -12.36 2.17 -16.57
C ASP A 264 -13.44 1.73 -17.56
N ALA A 265 -14.71 1.94 -17.20
CA ALA A 265 -15.84 1.78 -18.10
C ALA A 265 -16.98 2.72 -17.69
N LEU A 266 -17.82 3.07 -18.67
CA LEU A 266 -19.14 3.62 -18.36
C LEU A 266 -20.00 2.54 -17.68
N GLU A 267 -20.94 2.95 -16.84
CA GLU A 267 -21.79 2.01 -16.07
C GLU A 267 -22.51 1.01 -16.99
N GLU A 268 -22.98 1.46 -18.16
CA GLU A 268 -23.68 0.63 -19.14
C GLU A 268 -22.74 -0.37 -19.85
N GLN A 269 -21.43 -0.11 -19.84
CA GLN A 269 -20.41 -0.93 -20.49
C GLN A 269 -19.61 -1.79 -19.49
N ALA A 270 -19.78 -1.56 -18.18
CA ALA A 270 -18.98 -2.17 -17.13
C ALA A 270 -19.03 -3.71 -17.15
N ALA A 271 -20.21 -4.31 -17.38
CA ALA A 271 -20.36 -5.76 -17.46
C ALA A 271 -19.65 -6.37 -18.68
N ALA A 272 -19.72 -5.70 -19.85
CA ALA A 272 -19.06 -6.16 -21.07
C ALA A 272 -17.53 -6.02 -20.98
N MET A 273 -17.06 -4.89 -20.43
CA MET A 273 -15.64 -4.67 -20.15
C MET A 273 -15.09 -5.71 -19.19
N MET A 274 -15.80 -5.98 -18.09
CA MET A 274 -15.45 -7.01 -17.12
C MET A 274 -15.32 -8.38 -17.78
N GLY A 275 -16.31 -8.80 -18.58
CA GLY A 275 -16.27 -10.05 -19.32
C GLY A 275 -15.03 -10.16 -20.21
N ARG A 276 -14.74 -9.11 -20.99
CA ARG A 276 -13.56 -9.07 -21.87
C ARG A 276 -12.25 -9.10 -21.08
N LEU A 277 -12.13 -8.37 -19.96
CA LEU A 277 -10.92 -8.42 -19.14
C LEU A 277 -10.70 -9.83 -18.57
N VAL A 278 -11.75 -10.48 -18.06
CA VAL A 278 -11.68 -11.85 -17.53
C VAL A 278 -11.29 -12.85 -18.62
N ASP A 279 -11.85 -12.72 -19.82
CA ASP A 279 -11.47 -13.54 -20.97
C ASP A 279 -10.01 -13.31 -21.36
N LEU A 280 -9.52 -12.06 -21.31
CA LEU A 280 -8.13 -11.72 -21.62
C LEU A 280 -7.17 -12.36 -20.61
N LEU A 281 -7.46 -12.23 -19.32
CA LEU A 281 -6.64 -12.85 -18.28
C LEU A 281 -6.65 -14.39 -18.42
N ALA A 282 -7.79 -14.99 -18.80
CA ALA A 282 -7.88 -16.42 -19.07
C ALA A 282 -7.07 -16.83 -20.31
N GLU A 283 -7.14 -16.07 -21.41
CA GLU A 283 -6.35 -16.29 -22.63
C GLU A 283 -4.85 -16.24 -22.34
N LEU A 284 -4.39 -15.19 -21.65
CA LEU A 284 -2.99 -15.03 -21.25
C LEU A 284 -2.52 -16.17 -20.35
N ARG A 285 -3.34 -16.60 -19.38
CA ARG A 285 -3.05 -17.74 -18.50
C ARG A 285 -2.87 -19.06 -19.28
N TRP A 286 -3.63 -19.24 -20.35
CA TRP A 286 -3.47 -20.37 -21.27
C TRP A 286 -2.34 -20.18 -22.30
N GLY A 287 -1.56 -19.11 -22.15
CA GLY A 287 -0.50 -18.77 -23.09
C GLY A 287 -1.06 -18.48 -24.47
N ARG A 288 -2.16 -17.74 -24.59
CA ARG A 288 -2.68 -17.26 -25.88
C ARG A 288 -2.24 -15.82 -26.10
N PHE A 289 -1.09 -15.68 -26.74
CA PHE A 289 -0.51 -14.42 -27.20
C PHE A 289 0.56 -14.74 -28.24
N GLU A 290 0.83 -13.81 -29.15
CA GLU A 290 1.83 -13.96 -30.21
C GLU A 290 3.25 -13.96 -29.63
N ASP A 291 4.11 -14.85 -30.12
CA ASP A 291 5.52 -14.90 -29.70
C ASP A 291 6.24 -13.58 -29.99
N SER A 292 5.92 -12.96 -31.13
CA SER A 292 6.48 -11.66 -31.55
C SER A 292 6.18 -10.54 -30.56
N ALA A 293 5.07 -10.61 -29.81
CA ALA A 293 4.74 -9.60 -28.80
C ALA A 293 5.77 -9.60 -27.66
N VAL A 294 6.22 -10.79 -27.22
CA VAL A 294 7.25 -10.93 -26.19
C VAL A 294 8.60 -10.45 -26.75
N GLU A 295 8.94 -10.86 -27.96
CA GLU A 295 10.19 -10.48 -28.62
C GLU A 295 10.29 -8.96 -28.81
N GLU A 296 9.22 -8.30 -29.27
CA GLU A 296 9.13 -6.84 -29.40
C GLU A 296 9.37 -6.13 -28.07
N ILE A 297 8.76 -6.63 -26.98
CA ILE A 297 8.94 -6.07 -25.64
C ILE A 297 10.40 -6.20 -25.19
N VAL A 298 10.99 -7.38 -25.35
CA VAL A 298 12.39 -7.65 -24.99
C VAL A 298 13.33 -6.77 -25.81
N GLN A 299 13.16 -6.69 -27.12
CA GLN A 299 14.01 -5.87 -28.00
C GLN A 299 13.94 -4.38 -27.66
N ARG A 300 12.73 -3.86 -27.40
CA ARG A 300 12.57 -2.46 -26.96
C ARG A 300 13.27 -2.20 -25.61
N ARG A 301 13.21 -3.15 -24.68
CA ARG A 301 13.94 -3.03 -23.39
C ARG A 301 15.45 -3.11 -23.58
N LEU A 302 15.95 -3.98 -24.45
CA LEU A 302 17.37 -4.03 -24.78
C LEU A 302 17.87 -2.74 -25.43
N ALA A 303 17.07 -2.14 -26.31
CA ALA A 303 17.37 -0.84 -26.93
C ALA A 303 17.35 0.32 -25.91
N SER A 304 16.71 0.14 -24.73
CA SER A 304 16.70 1.18 -23.69
C SER A 304 18.06 1.40 -23.05
N PHE A 305 18.96 0.40 -23.08
CA PHE A 305 20.33 0.51 -22.54
C PHE A 305 21.18 1.53 -23.29
N ASP A 306 20.85 1.80 -24.55
CA ASP A 306 21.54 2.76 -25.40
C ASP A 306 20.98 4.19 -25.23
N GLN A 307 19.93 4.36 -24.41
CA GLN A 307 19.31 5.67 -24.16
C GLN A 307 20.11 6.45 -23.09
N PRO A 308 20.30 7.78 -23.26
CA PRO A 308 21.02 8.60 -22.29
C PRO A 308 20.47 8.56 -20.86
N ASP A 309 19.16 8.34 -20.71
CA ASP A 309 18.46 8.39 -19.42
C ASP A 309 18.29 7.01 -18.76
N PHE A 310 18.90 5.95 -19.32
CA PHE A 310 18.81 4.58 -18.77
C PHE A 310 19.26 4.50 -17.30
N GLU A 311 20.46 5.02 -17.01
CA GLU A 311 21.02 4.98 -15.66
C GLU A 311 20.19 5.77 -14.66
N VAL A 312 19.55 6.87 -15.09
CA VAL A 312 18.64 7.66 -14.23
C VAL A 312 17.41 6.83 -13.88
N THR A 313 16.82 6.18 -14.89
CA THR A 313 15.62 5.35 -14.71
C THR A 313 15.91 4.17 -13.79
N ARG A 314 17.10 3.56 -13.92
CA ARG A 314 17.54 2.41 -13.11
C ARG A 314 17.88 2.79 -11.67
N ALA A 315 18.43 3.98 -11.43
CA ALA A 315 18.96 4.37 -10.13
C ALA A 315 17.90 4.35 -9.02
N SER A 316 16.66 4.76 -9.30
CA SER A 316 15.58 4.69 -8.31
C SER A 316 15.29 3.25 -7.87
N SER A 317 15.23 2.30 -8.81
CA SER A 317 15.02 0.88 -8.51
C SER A 317 16.22 0.27 -7.78
N GLU A 318 17.44 0.58 -8.20
CA GLU A 318 18.66 0.12 -7.54
C GLU A 318 18.74 0.62 -6.09
N ALA A 319 18.47 1.90 -5.87
CA ALA A 319 18.46 2.51 -4.55
C ALA A 319 17.38 1.92 -3.65
N PHE A 320 16.17 1.69 -4.19
CA PHE A 320 15.11 0.99 -3.47
C PHE A 320 15.54 -0.42 -3.06
N ASP A 321 16.15 -1.18 -3.97
CA ASP A 321 16.60 -2.55 -3.68
C ASP A 321 17.66 -2.59 -2.59
N VAL A 322 18.65 -1.70 -2.65
CA VAL A 322 19.67 -1.56 -1.59
C VAL A 322 19.06 -1.10 -0.27
N LEU A 323 18.03 -0.24 -0.31
CA LEU A 323 17.33 0.26 0.87
C LEU A 323 16.61 -0.86 1.63
N ILE A 324 15.94 -1.76 0.91
CA ILE A 324 15.18 -2.87 1.50
C ILE A 324 16.00 -4.15 1.72
N GLY A 325 17.28 -4.13 1.37
CA GLY A 325 18.19 -5.29 1.48
C GLY A 325 18.01 -6.35 0.38
N ALA A 326 17.38 -5.98 -0.74
CA ALA A 326 17.29 -6.83 -1.92
C ALA A 326 18.59 -6.86 -2.71
N SER A 327 18.77 -7.90 -3.52
CA SER A 327 19.90 -7.95 -4.48
C SER A 327 19.60 -7.06 -5.68
N ALA A 328 20.29 -5.91 -5.77
CA ALA A 328 20.20 -5.04 -6.92
C ALA A 328 20.93 -5.65 -8.14
N LEU A 329 20.27 -5.69 -9.29
CA LEU A 329 20.87 -6.18 -10.53
C LEU A 329 21.81 -5.13 -11.13
N THR A 330 23.01 -5.56 -11.52
CA THR A 330 23.88 -4.78 -12.41
C THR A 330 23.23 -4.62 -13.79
N ALA A 331 23.67 -3.62 -14.56
CA ALA A 331 23.20 -3.42 -15.93
C ALA A 331 23.47 -4.67 -16.80
N GLU A 332 24.64 -5.28 -16.65
CA GLU A 332 25.03 -6.50 -17.36
C GLU A 332 24.12 -7.67 -16.99
N GLN A 333 23.83 -7.88 -15.70
CA GLN A 333 22.90 -8.91 -15.26
C GLN A 333 21.48 -8.66 -15.76
N TYR A 334 21.00 -7.42 -15.72
CA TYR A 334 19.67 -7.07 -16.22
C TYR A 334 19.56 -7.31 -17.73
N ARG A 335 20.59 -6.94 -18.51
CA ARG A 335 20.70 -7.24 -19.94
C ARG A 335 20.72 -8.75 -20.20
N ALA A 336 21.58 -9.50 -19.52
CA ALA A 336 21.66 -10.95 -19.67
C ALA A 336 20.33 -11.65 -19.34
N ASN A 337 19.64 -11.19 -18.29
CA ASN A 337 18.31 -11.69 -17.95
C ASN A 337 17.29 -11.40 -19.05
N LEU A 338 17.32 -10.23 -19.69
CA LEU A 338 16.44 -9.91 -20.81
C LEU A 338 16.74 -10.80 -22.03
N GLU A 339 18.00 -10.99 -22.38
CA GLU A 339 18.43 -11.82 -23.50
C GLU A 339 18.07 -13.30 -23.32
N ALA A 340 17.94 -13.77 -22.07
CA ALA A 340 17.51 -15.13 -21.74
C ALA A 340 15.99 -15.35 -21.79
N ILE A 341 15.18 -14.29 -21.92
CA ILE A 341 13.71 -14.42 -21.95
C ILE A 341 13.26 -14.96 -23.29
N THR A 342 12.47 -16.04 -23.25
CA THR A 342 11.78 -16.59 -24.41
C THR A 342 10.25 -16.52 -24.21
N PRO A 343 9.44 -16.59 -25.28
CA PRO A 343 8.00 -16.68 -25.15
C PRO A 343 7.53 -17.82 -24.23
N ASP A 344 8.19 -18.97 -24.25
CA ASP A 344 7.88 -20.11 -23.37
C ASP A 344 8.09 -19.80 -21.88
N VAL A 345 9.10 -18.99 -21.54
CA VAL A 345 9.30 -18.53 -20.15
C VAL A 345 8.12 -17.67 -19.72
N VAL A 346 7.68 -16.75 -20.58
CA VAL A 346 6.54 -15.87 -20.30
C VAL A 346 5.22 -16.65 -20.23
N ARG A 347 5.01 -17.67 -21.08
CA ARG A 347 3.80 -18.53 -21.03
C ARG A 347 3.71 -19.29 -19.70
N ARG A 348 4.82 -19.87 -19.23
CA ARG A 348 4.85 -20.56 -17.92
C ARG A 348 4.56 -19.60 -16.78
N LEU A 349 5.19 -18.43 -16.80
CA LEU A 349 4.98 -17.41 -15.76
C LEU A 349 3.54 -16.88 -15.77
N ALA A 350 2.96 -16.63 -16.95
CA ALA A 350 1.57 -16.21 -17.09
C ALA A 350 0.61 -17.26 -16.52
N ALA A 351 0.85 -18.55 -16.79
CA ALA A 351 0.03 -19.63 -16.25
C ALA A 351 0.08 -19.68 -14.72
N GLU A 352 1.26 -19.45 -14.12
CA GLU A 352 1.44 -19.47 -12.67
C GLU A 352 0.82 -18.25 -11.98
N VAL A 353 1.13 -17.06 -12.48
CA VAL A 353 0.76 -15.77 -11.87
C VAL A 353 -0.74 -15.52 -12.02
N LEU A 354 -1.30 -15.79 -13.19
CA LEU A 354 -2.72 -15.54 -13.46
C LEU A 354 -3.66 -16.63 -12.87
N ASP A 355 -3.10 -17.63 -12.20
CA ASP A 355 -3.86 -18.60 -11.40
C ASP A 355 -4.10 -18.11 -9.95
N ASP A 356 -3.41 -17.04 -9.51
CA ASP A 356 -3.63 -16.35 -8.24
C ASP A 356 -3.94 -14.87 -8.49
N VAL A 357 -5.21 -14.56 -8.74
CA VAL A 357 -5.66 -13.20 -9.08
C VAL A 357 -6.86 -12.83 -8.24
N LEU A 358 -6.80 -11.65 -7.62
CA LEU A 358 -7.94 -11.02 -6.96
C LEU A 358 -8.51 -9.96 -7.90
N VAL A 359 -9.81 -10.00 -8.16
CA VAL A 359 -10.51 -9.07 -9.05
C VAL A 359 -11.61 -8.32 -8.29
N GLN A 360 -11.61 -7.00 -8.39
CA GLN A 360 -12.75 -6.18 -8.01
C GLN A 360 -13.69 -6.05 -9.21
N VAL A 361 -14.96 -6.37 -9.02
CA VAL A 361 -16.00 -6.23 -10.04
C VAL A 361 -17.10 -5.26 -9.60
N PRO A 362 -17.90 -4.71 -10.54
CA PRO A 362 -19.02 -3.83 -10.19
C PRO A 362 -20.02 -4.47 -9.22
N ALA A 363 -20.73 -3.65 -8.44
CA ALA A 363 -21.77 -4.13 -7.54
C ALA A 363 -22.83 -4.99 -8.27
N GLY A 364 -23.17 -6.15 -7.69
CA GLY A 364 -24.20 -7.04 -8.22
C GLY A 364 -23.76 -7.98 -9.34
N THR A 365 -22.46 -8.06 -9.65
CA THR A 365 -21.91 -9.05 -10.59
C THR A 365 -21.18 -10.17 -9.87
N SER A 366 -21.08 -11.33 -10.54
CA SER A 366 -20.30 -12.50 -10.10
C SER A 366 -19.36 -12.98 -11.20
N LEU A 367 -18.31 -13.71 -10.81
CA LEU A 367 -17.33 -14.34 -11.72
C LEU A 367 -17.23 -15.87 -11.51
N ASP A 368 -18.27 -16.47 -10.90
CA ASP A 368 -18.38 -17.92 -10.68
C ASP A 368 -18.30 -18.70 -11.99
N TRP A 369 -18.92 -18.18 -13.06
CA TRP A 369 -18.84 -18.74 -14.41
C TRP A 369 -17.42 -18.79 -14.99
N ALA A 370 -16.50 -17.95 -14.50
CA ALA A 370 -15.08 -17.93 -14.89
C ALA A 370 -14.17 -18.68 -13.90
N GLY A 371 -14.75 -19.30 -12.88
CA GLY A 371 -14.03 -20.04 -11.85
C GLY A 371 -13.29 -19.16 -10.83
N TYR A 372 -13.79 -17.94 -10.59
CA TYR A 372 -13.38 -17.12 -9.45
C TYR A 372 -14.28 -17.43 -8.25
N ALA A 373 -13.68 -17.62 -7.08
CA ALA A 373 -14.42 -17.74 -5.82
C ALA A 373 -14.72 -16.34 -5.25
N GLU A 374 -15.90 -16.16 -4.66
CA GLU A 374 -16.14 -14.95 -3.86
C GLU A 374 -15.28 -14.99 -2.60
N ILE A 375 -14.75 -13.83 -2.19
CA ILE A 375 -14.02 -13.73 -0.92
C ILE A 375 -14.92 -14.08 0.27
N PRO A 376 -14.37 -14.63 1.37
CA PRO A 376 -15.15 -14.94 2.56
C PRO A 376 -15.86 -13.70 3.13
N ALA A 377 -17.18 -13.72 3.15
CA ALA A 377 -18.00 -12.65 3.75
C ALA A 377 -18.21 -12.82 5.27
N PHE A 378 -17.95 -14.02 5.79
CA PHE A 378 -18.22 -14.40 7.18
C PHE A 378 -17.07 -15.26 7.73
N SER A 379 -16.91 -15.24 9.05
CA SER A 379 -15.98 -16.09 9.76
C SER A 379 -16.43 -17.56 9.71
N GLU A 380 -15.47 -18.48 9.75
CA GLU A 380 -15.74 -19.93 9.81
C GLU A 380 -16.07 -20.42 11.22
N HIS A 381 -15.89 -19.56 12.23
CA HIS A 381 -16.08 -19.88 13.64
C HIS A 381 -16.63 -18.70 14.44
N ARG A 382 -17.13 -19.04 15.63
CA ARG A 382 -17.49 -18.10 16.69
C ARG A 382 -16.86 -18.45 18.03
N VAL A 383 -16.77 -17.45 18.90
CA VAL A 383 -16.37 -17.66 20.29
C VAL A 383 -17.38 -18.54 21.03
N THR A 384 -16.88 -19.28 22.01
CA THR A 384 -17.74 -19.93 23.00
C THR A 384 -18.24 -18.87 23.97
N ALA A 385 -19.50 -18.45 23.81
CA ALA A 385 -20.07 -17.35 24.56
C ALA A 385 -20.18 -17.65 26.06
N ASP A 386 -19.73 -16.71 26.88
CA ASP A 386 -20.04 -16.67 28.31
C ASP A 386 -21.51 -16.26 28.52
N TRP A 387 -22.01 -15.36 27.66
CA TRP A 387 -23.40 -14.91 27.60
C TRP A 387 -23.75 -14.30 26.23
N ILE A 388 -25.04 -14.11 25.98
CA ILE A 388 -25.57 -13.64 24.68
C ILE A 388 -26.34 -12.32 24.88
N ALA A 389 -25.99 -11.30 24.10
CA ALA A 389 -26.71 -10.02 23.98
C ALA A 389 -27.53 -10.03 22.68
N ALA A 390 -28.85 -10.21 22.79
CA ALA A 390 -29.72 -10.19 21.62
C ALA A 390 -29.81 -8.78 21.01
N SER A 391 -29.93 -8.71 19.68
CA SER A 391 -30.31 -7.48 18.98
C SER A 391 -31.77 -7.12 19.31
N LYS A 392 -32.04 -5.82 19.43
CA LYS A 392 -33.39 -5.30 19.68
C LYS A 392 -34.21 -5.12 18.40
N ASP A 393 -33.54 -5.10 17.25
CA ASP A 393 -34.16 -4.72 15.97
C ASP A 393 -34.36 -5.90 15.01
N ASN A 394 -33.64 -7.00 15.20
CA ASN A 394 -33.65 -8.16 14.30
C ASN A 394 -33.19 -9.43 15.04
N PRO A 395 -33.37 -10.64 14.49
CA PRO A 395 -33.01 -11.88 15.17
C PRO A 395 -31.50 -12.22 15.09
N SER A 396 -30.64 -11.21 15.24
CA SER A 396 -29.19 -11.40 15.42
C SER A 396 -28.80 -11.26 16.89
N ALA A 397 -27.59 -11.70 17.26
CA ALA A 397 -27.09 -11.55 18.62
C ALA A 397 -25.58 -11.40 18.66
N LEU A 398 -25.09 -10.79 19.74
CA LEU A 398 -23.69 -10.79 20.12
C LEU A 398 -23.43 -11.92 21.12
N HIS A 399 -22.52 -12.81 20.76
CA HIS A 399 -21.94 -13.84 21.60
C HIS A 399 -20.70 -13.23 22.27
N VAL A 400 -20.81 -12.95 23.58
CA VAL A 400 -19.79 -12.25 24.34
C VAL A 400 -19.00 -13.27 25.14
N ALA A 401 -17.67 -13.26 25.00
CA ALA A 401 -16.77 -14.11 25.75
C ALA A 401 -15.56 -13.32 26.24
N SER A 402 -14.89 -13.81 27.27
CA SER A 402 -13.60 -13.27 27.72
C SER A 402 -12.49 -13.35 26.66
N THR A 403 -12.61 -14.23 25.66
CA THR A 403 -11.63 -14.42 24.58
C THR A 403 -11.92 -13.60 23.32
N GLY A 404 -13.13 -13.08 23.17
CA GLY A 404 -13.53 -12.33 21.98
C GLY A 404 -15.03 -12.08 21.88
N LEU A 405 -15.42 -11.57 20.73
CA LEU A 405 -16.80 -11.22 20.42
C LEU A 405 -17.18 -11.81 19.07
N SER A 406 -18.35 -12.45 19.00
CA SER A 406 -18.94 -12.89 17.73
C SER A 406 -20.31 -12.27 17.53
N TRP A 407 -20.57 -11.75 16.34
CA TRP A 407 -21.91 -11.43 15.89
C TRP A 407 -22.47 -12.63 15.13
N VAL A 408 -23.66 -13.07 15.49
CA VAL A 408 -24.40 -14.12 14.81
C VAL A 408 -25.64 -13.52 14.17
N GLY A 409 -25.68 -13.54 12.85
CA GLY A 409 -26.74 -12.98 12.03
C GLY A 409 -28.02 -13.82 11.98
N PRO A 410 -29.10 -13.26 11.41
CA PRO A 410 -30.41 -13.92 11.31
C PRO A 410 -30.41 -15.31 10.66
N GLN A 411 -29.47 -15.57 9.76
CA GLN A 411 -29.36 -16.84 9.04
C GLN A 411 -28.20 -17.69 9.55
N GLY A 412 -27.68 -17.37 10.75
CA GLY A 412 -26.54 -18.08 11.35
C GLY A 412 -25.19 -17.68 10.77
N GLN A 413 -25.10 -16.57 10.02
CA GLN A 413 -23.82 -16.04 9.57
C GLN A 413 -23.02 -15.51 10.76
N GLU A 414 -21.70 -15.67 10.75
CA GLU A 414 -20.88 -15.32 11.91
C GLU A 414 -19.79 -14.31 11.51
N ILE A 415 -19.56 -13.31 12.35
CA ILE A 415 -18.39 -12.43 12.27
C ILE A 415 -17.75 -12.43 13.64
N THR A 416 -16.48 -12.83 13.71
CA THR A 416 -15.77 -13.02 14.98
C THR A 416 -14.53 -12.16 15.03
N VAL A 417 -14.30 -11.49 16.16
CA VAL A 417 -13.01 -10.88 16.48
C VAL A 417 -12.57 -11.40 17.84
N GLU A 418 -11.52 -12.22 17.83
CA GLU A 418 -10.82 -12.62 19.05
C GLU A 418 -9.97 -11.46 19.57
N TYR A 419 -9.99 -11.20 20.88
CA TYR A 419 -9.26 -10.07 21.45
C TYR A 419 -7.75 -10.21 21.26
N ALA A 420 -7.23 -11.43 21.23
CA ALA A 420 -5.82 -11.72 20.93
C ALA A 420 -5.44 -11.42 19.47
N GLN A 421 -6.40 -11.44 18.55
CA GLN A 421 -6.22 -11.13 17.12
C GLN A 421 -6.77 -9.74 16.75
N CYS A 422 -7.12 -8.92 17.74
CA CYS A 422 -7.60 -7.57 17.50
C CYS A 422 -6.42 -6.67 17.06
N ALA A 423 -6.57 -6.00 15.92
CA ALA A 423 -5.61 -5.04 15.39
C ALA A 423 -5.86 -3.62 15.92
N ALA A 424 -7.13 -3.25 16.13
CA ALA A 424 -7.54 -2.01 16.77
C ALA A 424 -9.00 -2.06 17.23
N CYS A 425 -9.33 -1.24 18.22
CA CYS A 425 -10.69 -0.99 18.67
C CYS A 425 -10.99 0.51 18.61
N LEU A 426 -11.90 0.93 17.73
CA LEU A 426 -12.39 2.30 17.70
C LEU A 426 -13.42 2.48 18.80
N ALA A 427 -13.24 3.52 19.63
CA ALA A 427 -14.08 3.81 20.77
C ALA A 427 -14.68 5.22 20.68
N TRP A 428 -16.01 5.30 20.61
CA TRP A 428 -16.74 6.57 20.64
C TRP A 428 -17.28 6.87 22.04
N PRO A 429 -17.45 8.17 22.40
CA PRO A 429 -18.01 8.58 23.68
C PRO A 429 -19.45 8.13 23.94
N ASP A 430 -20.22 7.85 22.88
CA ASP A 430 -21.59 7.33 22.98
C ASP A 430 -21.65 5.81 23.25
N GLY A 431 -20.49 5.17 23.42
CA GLY A 431 -20.36 3.75 23.71
C GLY A 431 -20.23 2.86 22.48
N ARG A 432 -20.33 3.38 21.24
CA ARG A 432 -20.04 2.55 20.06
C ARG A 432 -18.62 2.00 20.12
N ARG A 433 -18.47 0.73 19.73
CA ARG A 433 -17.18 0.07 19.53
C ARG A 433 -17.10 -0.52 18.12
N THR A 434 -15.95 -0.42 17.48
CA THR A 434 -15.66 -1.15 16.24
C THR A 434 -14.32 -1.84 16.38
N LEU A 435 -14.33 -3.17 16.30
CA LEU A 435 -13.17 -4.03 16.43
C LEU A 435 -12.70 -4.44 15.02
N PHE A 436 -11.40 -4.29 14.75
CA PHE A 436 -10.76 -4.82 13.56
C PHE A 436 -9.99 -6.09 13.93
N GLY A 437 -10.33 -7.21 13.31
CA GLY A 437 -9.58 -8.46 13.39
C GLY A 437 -8.42 -8.48 12.40
N ARG A 438 -7.32 -9.12 12.76
CA ARG A 438 -6.16 -9.33 11.88
C ARG A 438 -6.47 -10.17 10.64
N ASP A 439 -7.56 -10.92 10.68
CA ASP A 439 -8.15 -11.68 9.58
C ASP A 439 -8.99 -10.83 8.61
N GLY A 440 -9.02 -9.51 8.80
CA GLY A 440 -9.75 -8.58 7.94
C GLY A 440 -11.22 -8.40 8.32
N PHE A 441 -11.76 -9.21 9.22
CA PHE A 441 -13.14 -9.05 9.68
C PHE A 441 -13.28 -7.84 10.61
N THR A 442 -14.42 -7.16 10.49
CA THR A 442 -14.75 -5.97 11.30
C THR A 442 -16.08 -6.17 12.00
N LEU A 443 -16.09 -6.00 13.32
CA LEU A 443 -17.29 -6.13 14.14
C LEU A 443 -17.62 -4.79 14.80
N SER A 444 -18.80 -4.23 14.51
CA SER A 444 -19.30 -3.01 15.16
C SER A 444 -20.41 -3.30 16.16
N VAL A 445 -20.29 -2.71 17.35
CA VAL A 445 -21.29 -2.76 18.42
C VAL A 445 -21.90 -1.37 18.61
N GLU A 446 -23.20 -1.26 18.41
CA GLU A 446 -23.99 -0.09 18.77
C GLU A 446 -24.77 -0.43 20.06
N PRO A 447 -24.34 0.05 21.24
CA PRO A 447 -24.87 -0.41 22.52
C PRO A 447 -26.37 -0.14 22.68
N THR A 448 -26.93 0.85 21.99
CA THR A 448 -28.37 1.13 22.04
C THR A 448 -29.21 0.06 21.34
N LEU A 449 -28.64 -0.65 20.36
CA LEU A 449 -29.34 -1.64 19.52
C LEU A 449 -29.27 -3.08 20.05
N VAL A 450 -28.54 -3.31 21.14
CA VAL A 450 -28.41 -4.64 21.75
C VAL A 450 -28.84 -4.63 23.21
N GLU A 451 -29.37 -5.74 23.68
CA GLU A 451 -29.62 -5.98 25.10
C GLU A 451 -28.30 -5.91 25.88
N HIS A 452 -28.36 -5.41 27.11
CA HIS A 452 -27.16 -5.27 27.96
C HIS A 452 -25.99 -4.53 27.29
N GLY A 453 -26.26 -3.61 26.36
CA GLY A 453 -25.21 -2.99 25.54
C GLY A 453 -24.11 -2.27 26.34
N THR A 454 -24.43 -1.67 27.49
CA THR A 454 -23.41 -1.09 28.38
C THR A 454 -22.48 -2.14 28.97
N GLU A 455 -23.00 -3.34 29.27
CA GLU A 455 -22.21 -4.48 29.77
C GLU A 455 -21.34 -5.07 28.66
N VAL A 456 -21.84 -5.14 27.41
CA VAL A 456 -21.04 -5.52 26.23
C VAL A 456 -19.85 -4.58 26.06
N VAL A 457 -20.08 -3.26 26.12
CA VAL A 457 -19.02 -2.25 25.98
C VAL A 457 -18.00 -2.37 27.12
N ALA A 458 -18.45 -2.56 28.36
CA ALA A 458 -17.55 -2.75 29.49
C ALA A 458 -16.69 -4.03 29.34
N ALA A 459 -17.26 -5.12 28.80
CA ALA A 459 -16.52 -6.35 28.53
C ALA A 459 -15.43 -6.13 27.48
N ILE A 460 -15.74 -5.43 26.39
CA ILE A 460 -14.76 -5.07 25.35
C ILE A 460 -13.64 -4.21 25.94
N ASP A 461 -13.99 -3.14 26.67
CA ASP A 461 -13.00 -2.20 27.22
C ASP A 461 -12.09 -2.87 28.28
N ALA A 462 -12.57 -3.89 28.98
CA ALA A 462 -11.77 -4.67 29.93
C ALA A 462 -10.81 -5.65 29.26
N ALA A 463 -11.18 -6.18 28.09
CA ALA A 463 -10.42 -7.22 27.40
C ALA A 463 -9.45 -6.69 26.34
N VAL A 464 -9.78 -5.59 25.67
CA VAL A 464 -8.90 -5.00 24.63
C VAL A 464 -7.77 -4.21 25.28
N PRO A 465 -6.49 -4.49 24.95
CA PRO A 465 -5.35 -3.72 25.43
C PRO A 465 -5.48 -2.23 25.10
N ALA A 466 -5.22 -1.37 26.08
CA ALA A 466 -5.42 0.09 25.95
C ALA A 466 -4.66 0.72 24.77
N GLN A 467 -3.49 0.17 24.40
CA GLN A 467 -2.70 0.64 23.26
C GLN A 467 -3.35 0.36 21.88
N LEU A 468 -4.32 -0.55 21.81
CA LEU A 468 -5.08 -0.84 20.58
C LEU A 468 -6.35 0.00 20.46
N VAL A 469 -6.72 0.73 21.52
CA VAL A 469 -7.91 1.56 21.54
C VAL A 469 -7.63 2.90 20.86
N VAL A 470 -8.46 3.22 19.87
CA VAL A 470 -8.44 4.51 19.16
C VAL A 470 -9.63 5.33 19.60
N ARG A 471 -9.37 6.47 20.24
CA ARG A 471 -10.43 7.36 20.73
C ARG A 471 -10.96 8.22 19.59
N MET A 472 -12.23 8.01 19.27
CA MET A 472 -12.90 8.72 18.19
C MET A 472 -13.61 9.98 18.69
N ALA A 473 -13.68 11.01 17.84
CA ALA A 473 -14.49 12.19 18.11
C ALA A 473 -15.98 11.84 18.22
N PRO A 474 -16.79 12.63 18.97
CA PRO A 474 -18.24 12.47 19.00
C PRO A 474 -18.84 12.46 17.59
N ARG A 475 -19.74 11.51 17.31
CA ARG A 475 -20.45 11.46 16.03
C ARG A 475 -21.48 12.59 15.98
N PRO A 476 -21.70 13.22 14.81
CA PRO A 476 -22.86 14.08 14.66
C PRO A 476 -24.14 13.27 14.92
N PRO A 477 -25.17 13.86 15.56
CA PRO A 477 -26.44 13.17 15.76
C PRO A 477 -26.98 12.75 14.40
N ARG A 478 -27.32 11.47 14.23
CA ARG A 478 -27.97 11.00 13.00
C ARG A 478 -29.29 11.77 12.87
N CYS A 479 -29.44 12.57 11.81
CA CYS A 479 -30.77 12.95 11.35
C CYS A 479 -31.51 11.63 11.07
N ARG A 480 -32.60 11.37 11.80
CA ARG A 480 -33.52 10.29 11.44
C ARG A 480 -34.04 10.63 10.04
N ALA A 481 -33.69 9.80 9.05
CA ALA A 481 -34.37 9.77 7.77
C ALA A 481 -35.72 9.06 7.96
#